data_AF-A0A2P4Z757-F1
#
_entry.id   AF-A0A2P4Z757-F1
#
_cell.length_a   1.000
_cell.length_b   1.000
_cell.length_c   1.000
_cell.angle_alpha   90.00
_cell.angle_beta   90.00
_cell.angle_gamma   90.00
#
_symmetry.space_group_name_H-M   'P 1'
#
loop_
_entity.id
_entity.type
_entity.pdbx_description
1 polymer ?
#
loop_
_entity_poly.entity_id
_entity_poly.type
_entity_poly.pdbx_seq_one_letter_code
_entity_poly.pdbx_strand_id
1 'polypeptide(L)'
;MKTDPLPCPDWVVATGSNVHYARDRAWFSSDYRPIKSFVGSIMFGDIRSEVIGIGTVLLPVKKSTKLKGSGSHGALLLTNVLHMPTAVSNVIGHSAMDDYELRLPTGTDSFGEFVNLHTGGTAALIGRGAGDFSQFSVVKLSGPPVGPRTGPQRPKTGILYSLSVERPPEERHKWLPSAMSTTVGKPERESLTPLERKWLKSGYGGEFHFLNVHGLSIIKMMIASKAAVLCEQ
;
A
#
# COMPACT_ATOMS: atom_id res chain seq x y z
N MET A 1 22.07 -12.33 -26.09
CA MET A 1 20.79 -11.72 -25.65
C MET A 1 20.84 -11.57 -24.14
N LYS A 2 20.84 -10.33 -23.60
CA LYS A 2 20.67 -10.12 -22.16
C LYS A 2 19.20 -10.40 -21.86
N THR A 3 18.91 -11.47 -21.11
CA THR A 3 17.57 -11.73 -20.58
C THR A 3 17.19 -10.57 -19.67
N ASP A 4 16.03 -9.96 -19.89
CA ASP A 4 15.51 -8.94 -19.00
C ASP A 4 15.46 -9.50 -17.56
N PRO A 5 15.86 -8.70 -16.55
CA PRO A 5 15.85 -9.17 -15.18
C PRO A 5 14.42 -9.50 -14.76
N LEU A 6 14.23 -10.71 -14.25
CA LEU A 6 12.93 -11.18 -13.78
C LEU A 6 12.41 -10.28 -12.64
N PRO A 7 11.09 -10.02 -12.60
CA PRO A 7 10.52 -9.08 -11.64
C PRO A 7 10.59 -9.58 -10.20
N CYS A 8 10.62 -8.63 -9.25
CA CYS A 8 10.60 -8.86 -7.81
C CYS A 8 9.36 -9.69 -7.42
N PRO A 9 9.53 -10.86 -6.79
CA PRO A 9 8.39 -11.67 -6.37
C PRO A 9 7.68 -11.12 -5.13
N ASP A 10 8.34 -10.27 -4.36
CA ASP A 10 7.90 -9.92 -3.00
C ASP A 10 6.88 -8.79 -3.03
N TRP A 11 5.61 -9.15 -2.84
CA TRP A 11 4.48 -8.22 -2.68
C TRP A 11 4.06 -8.17 -1.21
N VAL A 12 4.64 -7.23 -0.48
CA VAL A 12 4.40 -7.06 0.97
C VAL A 12 3.09 -6.30 1.20
N VAL A 13 2.28 -6.78 2.13
CA VAL A 13 1.08 -6.07 2.60
C VAL A 13 1.49 -5.11 3.71
N ALA A 14 1.35 -3.80 3.46
CA ALA A 14 1.72 -2.75 4.41
C ALA A 14 0.53 -1.83 4.66
N THR A 15 -0.25 -2.14 5.71
CA THR A 15 -1.47 -1.41 6.06
C THR A 15 -1.25 0.07 6.41
N GLY A 16 -0.01 0.44 6.78
CA GLY A 16 0.38 1.82 7.02
C GLY A 16 0.75 2.63 5.77
N SER A 17 0.77 2.04 4.57
CA SER A 17 1.00 2.79 3.32
C SER A 17 -0.32 3.17 2.66
N ASN A 18 -0.44 4.41 2.19
CA ASN A 18 -1.64 4.87 1.49
C ASN A 18 -1.60 4.67 -0.05
N VAL A 19 -0.57 3.97 -0.56
CA VAL A 19 -0.38 3.72 -1.99
C VAL A 19 0.14 2.30 -2.25
N HIS A 20 -0.04 1.83 -3.49
CA HIS A 20 0.70 0.70 -4.02
C HIS A 20 1.98 1.17 -4.68
N TYR A 21 3.03 0.36 -4.59
CA TYR A 21 4.18 0.54 -5.46
C TYR A 21 4.78 -0.78 -5.90
N ALA A 22 5.36 -0.78 -7.10
CA ALA A 22 6.11 -1.89 -7.64
C ALA A 22 7.50 -1.42 -8.04
N ARG A 23 8.48 -2.29 -7.80
CA ARG A 23 9.88 -2.02 -8.13
C ARG A 23 10.14 -2.09 -9.62
N ASP A 24 9.63 -3.13 -10.27
CA ASP A 24 10.02 -3.48 -11.63
C ASP A 24 8.91 -3.15 -12.63
N ARG A 25 9.29 -2.50 -13.74
CA ARG A 25 8.38 -2.12 -14.84
C ARG A 25 7.58 -3.29 -15.41
N ALA A 26 8.13 -4.51 -15.34
CA ALA A 26 7.53 -5.73 -15.87
C ALA A 26 6.21 -6.12 -15.19
N TRP A 27 5.88 -5.55 -14.02
CA TRP A 27 4.59 -5.77 -13.37
C TRP A 27 3.44 -4.98 -13.99
N PHE A 28 3.73 -3.89 -14.70
CA PHE A 28 2.71 -2.95 -15.13
C PHE A 28 2.11 -3.31 -16.49
N SER A 29 0.79 -3.18 -16.58
CA SER A 29 -0.02 -3.33 -17.79
C SER A 29 0.25 -2.23 -18.82
N SER A 30 -0.50 -2.27 -19.94
CA SER A 30 -0.36 -1.35 -21.07
C SER A 30 -0.73 0.11 -20.76
N ASP A 31 -1.45 0.35 -19.67
CA ASP A 31 -1.88 1.69 -19.22
C ASP A 31 -0.78 2.47 -18.46
N TYR A 32 0.39 1.87 -18.29
CA TYR A 32 1.53 2.51 -17.65
C TYR A 32 1.88 3.84 -18.32
N ARG A 33 1.94 4.90 -17.51
CA ARG A 33 2.42 6.21 -17.91
C ARG A 33 3.66 6.62 -17.10
N PRO A 34 4.73 7.10 -17.75
CA PRO A 34 5.82 7.77 -17.05
C PRO A 34 5.30 9.01 -16.33
N ILE A 35 5.75 9.22 -15.09
CA ILE A 35 5.53 10.45 -14.32
C ILE A 35 6.82 10.82 -13.60
N LYS A 36 6.95 12.08 -13.18
CA LYS A 36 8.02 12.51 -12.29
C LYS A 36 7.40 12.94 -10.97
N SER A 37 7.57 12.13 -9.94
CA SER A 37 6.95 12.29 -8.62
C SER A 37 7.88 11.74 -7.54
N PHE A 38 7.47 11.89 -6.28
CA PHE A 38 8.16 11.27 -5.14
C PHE A 38 7.14 10.82 -4.09
N VAL A 39 7.58 9.93 -3.20
CA VAL A 39 6.87 9.58 -1.96
C VAL A 39 7.77 9.82 -0.76
N GLY A 40 7.16 10.15 0.38
CA GLY A 40 7.86 10.32 1.65
C GLY A 40 7.90 9.03 2.45
N SER A 41 8.98 8.82 3.20
CA SER A 41 9.01 7.80 4.25
C SER A 41 8.20 8.27 5.46
N ILE A 42 7.23 7.46 5.89
CA ILE A 42 6.45 7.76 7.11
C ILE A 42 7.34 7.72 8.36
N MET A 43 8.41 6.94 8.33
CA MET A 43 9.32 6.72 9.47
C MET A 43 10.53 7.67 9.47
N PHE A 44 10.95 8.15 8.30
CA PHE A 44 12.20 8.88 8.08
C PHE A 44 11.92 10.15 7.27
N GLY A 45 11.23 11.12 7.89
CA GLY A 45 10.49 12.19 7.22
C GLY A 45 11.16 12.90 6.02
N ASP A 46 12.47 13.16 6.07
CA ASP A 46 13.17 13.88 4.99
C ASP A 46 13.61 12.97 3.83
N ILE A 47 13.52 11.64 3.99
CA ILE A 47 13.86 10.69 2.95
C ILE A 47 12.71 10.59 1.95
N ARG A 48 13.01 11.02 0.72
CA ARG A 48 12.11 10.91 -0.43
C ARG A 48 12.59 9.81 -1.37
N SER A 49 11.65 9.00 -1.84
CA SER A 49 11.90 8.01 -2.87
C SER A 49 11.28 8.45 -4.19
N GLU A 50 12.04 8.34 -5.27
CA GLU A 50 11.61 8.74 -6.60
C GLU A 50 10.54 7.79 -7.15
N VAL A 51 9.54 8.38 -7.81
CA VAL A 51 8.51 7.67 -8.57
C VAL A 51 8.62 8.09 -10.02
N ILE A 52 8.88 7.10 -10.90
CA ILE A 52 9.12 7.35 -12.32
C ILE A 52 7.95 6.93 -13.23
N GLY A 53 6.87 6.42 -12.64
CA GLY A 53 5.69 5.98 -13.40
C GLY A 53 4.51 5.60 -12.52
N ILE A 54 3.37 5.43 -13.16
CA ILE A 54 2.14 4.96 -12.54
C ILE A 54 1.33 4.13 -13.54
N GLY A 55 0.61 3.12 -13.08
CA GLY A 55 -0.27 2.31 -13.93
C GLY A 55 -1.01 1.24 -13.14
N THR A 56 -1.51 0.26 -13.88
CA THR A 56 -2.23 -0.89 -13.32
C THR A 56 -1.33 -2.12 -13.26
N VAL A 57 -1.46 -2.90 -12.19
CA VAL A 57 -0.82 -4.22 -12.04
C VAL A 57 -1.92 -5.26 -11.89
N LEU A 58 -1.93 -6.23 -12.81
CA LEU A 58 -2.75 -7.43 -12.67
C LEU A 58 -1.87 -8.54 -12.10
N LEU A 59 -2.00 -8.81 -10.81
CA LEU A 59 -1.11 -9.70 -10.08
C LEU A 59 -1.68 -11.13 -10.04
N PRO A 60 -1.02 -12.14 -10.65
CA PRO A 60 -1.48 -13.52 -10.57
C PRO A 60 -1.17 -14.12 -9.20
N VAL A 61 -2.19 -14.58 -8.49
CA VAL A 61 -2.11 -14.98 -7.07
C VAL A 61 -2.72 -16.34 -6.84
N LYS A 62 -2.30 -16.99 -5.75
CA LYS A 62 -2.97 -18.19 -5.24
C LYS A 62 -4.19 -17.78 -4.43
N LYS A 63 -5.33 -18.40 -4.71
CA LYS A 63 -6.60 -18.25 -3.98
C LYS A 63 -6.85 -19.34 -2.96
N SER A 64 -6.32 -20.54 -3.20
CA SER A 64 -6.55 -21.69 -2.32
C SER A 64 -5.37 -22.64 -2.39
N THR A 65 -5.02 -23.22 -1.25
CA THR A 65 -4.10 -24.36 -1.16
C THR A 65 -4.83 -25.69 -1.31
N LYS A 66 -6.16 -25.70 -1.20
CA LYS A 66 -6.99 -26.91 -1.18
C LYS A 66 -7.50 -27.29 -2.58
N LEU A 67 -7.80 -26.29 -3.40
CA LEU A 67 -8.27 -26.50 -4.77
C LEU A 67 -7.10 -26.87 -5.69
N LYS A 68 -7.41 -27.61 -6.75
CA LYS A 68 -6.46 -27.95 -7.83
C LYS A 68 -6.85 -27.25 -9.12
N GLY A 69 -5.88 -27.06 -10.02
CA GLY A 69 -6.12 -26.45 -11.33
C GLY A 69 -6.49 -24.97 -11.24
N SER A 70 -7.23 -24.46 -12.23
CA SER A 70 -7.57 -23.04 -12.36
C SER A 70 -8.26 -22.44 -11.12
N GLY A 71 -9.05 -23.22 -10.39
CA GLY A 71 -9.75 -22.76 -9.18
C GLY A 71 -8.84 -22.41 -8.00
N SER A 72 -7.57 -22.83 -8.00
CA SER A 72 -6.60 -22.48 -6.95
C SER A 72 -5.91 -21.15 -7.20
N HIS A 73 -6.14 -20.54 -8.36
CA HIS A 73 -5.49 -19.31 -8.82
C HIS A 73 -6.51 -18.20 -9.04
N GLY A 74 -6.06 -16.96 -8.93
CA GLY A 74 -6.82 -15.75 -9.21
C GLY A 74 -5.91 -14.62 -9.64
N ALA A 75 -6.48 -13.42 -9.73
CA ALA A 75 -5.73 -12.21 -9.98
C ALA A 75 -6.22 -11.08 -9.07
N LEU A 76 -5.29 -10.30 -8.53
CA LEU A 76 -5.59 -9.03 -7.88
C LEU A 76 -5.36 -7.90 -8.88
N LEU A 77 -6.36 -7.04 -9.04
CA LEU A 77 -6.24 -5.82 -9.82
C LEU A 77 -5.82 -4.69 -8.89
N LEU A 78 -4.63 -4.16 -9.09
CA LEU A 78 -4.12 -3.00 -8.36
C LEU A 78 -4.07 -1.82 -9.32
N THR A 79 -4.85 -0.78 -9.03
CA THR A 79 -4.85 0.46 -9.83
C THR A 79 -3.97 1.52 -9.17
N ASN A 80 -3.54 2.51 -9.96
CA ASN A 80 -2.74 3.64 -9.47
C ASN A 80 -1.44 3.22 -8.75
N VAL A 81 -0.83 2.11 -9.18
CA VAL A 81 0.42 1.59 -8.63
C VAL A 81 1.57 2.49 -9.05
N LEU A 82 2.43 2.89 -8.11
CA LEU A 82 3.60 3.72 -8.39
C LEU A 82 4.79 2.85 -8.80
N HIS A 83 5.54 3.27 -9.82
CA HIS A 83 6.78 2.60 -10.22
C HIS A 83 7.97 3.23 -9.50
N MET A 84 8.61 2.44 -8.63
CA MET A 84 9.71 2.86 -7.76
C MET A 84 10.91 1.92 -7.90
N PRO A 85 11.79 2.12 -8.90
CA PRO A 85 12.90 1.21 -9.19
C PRO A 85 13.91 1.02 -8.05
N THR A 86 14.03 2.01 -7.16
CA THR A 86 14.93 1.98 -6.00
C THR A 86 14.33 1.23 -4.81
N ALA A 87 13.06 0.84 -4.88
CA ALA A 87 12.41 0.05 -3.84
C ALA A 87 13.06 -1.34 -3.71
N VAL A 88 12.99 -1.90 -2.51
CA VAL A 88 13.56 -3.22 -2.22
C VAL A 88 12.60 -4.36 -2.53
N SER A 89 11.29 -4.09 -2.47
CA SER A 89 10.18 -4.99 -2.76
C SER A 89 9.03 -4.23 -3.41
N ASN A 90 7.96 -4.93 -3.77
CA ASN A 90 6.67 -4.32 -4.08
C ASN A 90 5.82 -4.23 -2.81
N VAL A 91 4.88 -3.31 -2.78
CA VAL A 91 3.97 -3.12 -1.65
C VAL A 91 2.53 -2.93 -2.10
N ILE A 92 1.65 -3.60 -1.36
CA ILE A 92 0.21 -3.39 -1.39
C ILE A 92 -0.16 -2.57 -0.15
N GLY A 93 -0.38 -1.27 -0.33
CA GLY A 93 -0.91 -0.37 0.70
C GLY A 93 -2.42 -0.52 0.92
N HIS A 94 -2.95 0.33 1.80
CA HIS A 94 -4.36 0.36 2.18
C HIS A 94 -5.31 0.71 1.03
N SER A 95 -4.85 1.39 -0.02
CA SER A 95 -5.68 1.70 -1.20
C SER A 95 -6.16 0.48 -1.99
N ALA A 96 -5.66 -0.74 -1.70
CA ALA A 96 -6.17 -1.99 -2.29
C ALA A 96 -7.34 -2.54 -1.49
N MET A 97 -7.73 -1.92 -0.38
CA MET A 97 -8.77 -2.47 0.47
C MET A 97 -10.19 -2.06 0.05
N ASP A 98 -10.34 -1.08 -0.85
CA ASP A 98 -11.66 -0.58 -1.26
C ASP A 98 -12.55 -1.70 -1.83
N ASP A 99 -11.95 -2.64 -2.57
CA ASP A 99 -12.63 -3.83 -3.11
C ASP A 99 -12.36 -5.12 -2.32
N TYR A 100 -11.45 -5.07 -1.34
CA TYR A 100 -10.91 -6.26 -0.68
C TYR A 100 -10.74 -6.07 0.84
N GLU A 101 -11.32 -6.97 1.61
CA GLU A 101 -11.09 -7.06 3.05
C GLU A 101 -9.80 -7.83 3.33
N LEU A 102 -8.88 -7.27 4.12
CA LEU A 102 -7.70 -7.98 4.61
C LEU A 102 -8.06 -8.77 5.88
N ARG A 103 -8.01 -10.10 5.79
CA ARG A 103 -8.13 -10.99 6.95
C ARG A 103 -6.77 -11.57 7.29
N LEU A 104 -6.21 -11.08 8.40
CA LEU A 104 -4.93 -11.58 8.89
C LEU A 104 -5.09 -12.95 9.56
N PRO A 105 -4.06 -13.81 9.50
CA PRO A 105 -4.09 -15.11 10.14
C PRO A 105 -4.20 -14.96 11.66
N THR A 106 -5.10 -15.74 12.29
CA THR A 106 -5.27 -15.78 13.76
C THR A 106 -4.35 -16.80 14.45
N GLY A 107 -3.58 -17.59 13.70
CA GLY A 107 -2.64 -18.58 14.21
C GLY A 107 -1.35 -18.71 13.40
N THR A 108 -0.32 -19.35 13.98
CA THR A 108 1.05 -19.42 13.43
C THR A 108 1.17 -20.17 12.10
N ASP A 109 0.28 -21.12 11.83
CA ASP A 109 0.24 -21.94 10.60
C ASP A 109 -0.92 -21.58 9.65
N SER A 110 -1.62 -20.49 9.93
CA SER A 110 -2.72 -20.03 9.09
C SER A 110 -2.24 -19.05 8.02
N PHE A 111 -2.83 -19.14 6.84
CA PHE A 111 -2.73 -18.09 5.83
C PHE A 111 -3.72 -16.99 6.17
N GLY A 112 -3.32 -15.74 5.98
CA GLY A 112 -4.27 -14.66 5.81
C GLY A 112 -4.86 -14.69 4.40
N GLU A 113 -5.84 -13.84 4.17
CA GLU A 113 -6.46 -13.71 2.87
C GLU A 113 -6.90 -12.28 2.58
N PHE A 114 -6.85 -11.93 1.30
CA PHE A 114 -7.69 -10.86 0.78
C PHE A 114 -9.02 -11.48 0.37
N VAL A 115 -10.13 -10.93 0.86
CA VAL A 115 -11.48 -11.36 0.54
C VAL A 115 -12.13 -10.30 -0.33
N ASN A 116 -12.64 -10.69 -1.48
CA ASN A 116 -13.32 -9.76 -2.37
C ASN A 116 -14.68 -9.38 -1.76
N LEU A 117 -14.89 -8.08 -1.52
CA LEU A 117 -16.09 -7.59 -0.83
C LEU A 117 -17.39 -7.82 -1.62
N HIS A 118 -17.30 -7.83 -2.95
CA HIS A 118 -18.46 -8.02 -3.83
C HIS A 118 -18.94 -9.47 -3.90
N THR A 119 -18.01 -10.43 -3.83
CA THR A 119 -18.30 -11.87 -3.99
C THR A 119 -18.23 -12.64 -2.67
N GLY A 120 -17.63 -12.05 -1.63
CA GLY A 120 -17.34 -12.70 -0.35
C GLY A 120 -16.28 -13.81 -0.40
N GLY A 121 -15.72 -14.09 -1.59
CA GLY A 121 -14.76 -15.17 -1.80
C GLY A 121 -13.31 -14.72 -1.61
N THR A 122 -12.43 -15.66 -1.27
CA THR A 122 -10.98 -15.46 -1.22
C THR A 122 -10.45 -15.01 -2.58
N ALA A 123 -9.85 -13.82 -2.63
CA ALA A 123 -9.20 -13.25 -3.80
C ALA A 123 -7.71 -13.60 -3.88
N ALA A 124 -7.04 -13.65 -2.73
CA ALA A 124 -5.63 -14.02 -2.64
C ALA A 124 -5.26 -14.55 -1.26
N LEU A 125 -4.30 -15.47 -1.21
CA LEU A 125 -3.69 -15.93 0.03
C LEU A 125 -2.49 -15.07 0.41
N ILE A 126 -2.37 -14.85 1.71
CA ILE A 126 -1.29 -14.10 2.34
C ILE A 126 -0.60 -15.07 3.30
N GLY A 127 0.72 -15.14 3.22
CA GLY A 127 1.50 -15.88 4.20
C GLY A 127 2.72 -15.09 4.62
N ARG A 128 3.58 -15.71 5.43
CA ARG A 128 4.88 -15.11 5.72
C ARG A 128 5.71 -15.03 4.44
N GLY A 129 6.46 -13.94 4.33
CA GLY A 129 7.56 -13.84 3.38
C GLY A 129 8.65 -14.88 3.67
N ALA A 130 9.67 -14.91 2.83
CA ALA A 130 10.84 -15.77 3.04
C ALA A 130 12.09 -14.89 3.20
N GLY A 131 13.15 -15.46 3.79
CA GLY A 131 14.38 -14.73 4.14
C GLY A 131 14.10 -13.56 5.09
N ASP A 132 14.67 -12.40 4.77
CA ASP A 132 14.48 -11.17 5.57
C ASP A 132 13.03 -10.65 5.55
N PHE A 133 12.18 -11.17 4.66
CA PHE A 133 10.75 -10.87 4.66
C PHE A 133 9.90 -11.82 5.53
N SER A 134 10.51 -12.75 6.27
CA SER A 134 9.81 -13.74 7.12
C SER A 134 8.91 -13.14 8.21
N GLN A 135 9.19 -11.90 8.61
CA GLN A 135 8.39 -11.10 9.55
C GLN A 135 7.22 -10.36 8.89
N PHE A 136 7.20 -10.24 7.56
CA PHE A 136 6.17 -9.51 6.84
C PHE A 136 5.12 -10.45 6.23
N SER A 137 3.90 -9.90 6.10
CA SER A 137 2.81 -10.53 5.35
C SER A 137 3.02 -10.30 3.86
N VAL A 138 3.09 -11.37 3.08
CA VAL A 138 3.38 -11.35 1.65
C VAL A 138 2.30 -12.11 0.89
N VAL A 139 1.83 -11.54 -0.21
CA VAL A 139 0.89 -12.19 -1.12
C VAL A 139 1.54 -13.38 -1.80
N LYS A 140 0.85 -14.53 -1.81
CA LYS A 140 1.33 -15.73 -2.49
C LYS A 140 1.02 -15.64 -3.98
N LEU A 141 2.07 -15.41 -4.78
CA LEU A 141 1.96 -15.39 -6.23
C LEU A 141 1.70 -16.78 -6.81
N SER A 142 1.01 -16.79 -7.94
CA SER A 142 0.97 -17.95 -8.83
C SER A 142 2.29 -18.04 -9.58
N GLY A 143 2.91 -19.22 -9.56
CA GLY A 143 4.07 -19.49 -10.43
C GLY A 143 3.64 -19.94 -11.83
N PRO A 144 4.59 -20.22 -12.73
CA PRO A 144 4.31 -20.80 -14.03
C PRO A 144 3.53 -22.13 -13.89
N PRO A 145 2.61 -22.44 -14.82
CA PRO A 145 2.30 -21.69 -16.05
C PRO A 145 1.31 -20.53 -15.87
N VAL A 146 0.71 -20.36 -14.68
CA VAL A 146 -0.40 -19.41 -14.48
C VAL A 146 0.11 -17.99 -14.23
N GLY A 147 1.18 -17.83 -13.45
CA GLY A 147 1.82 -16.55 -13.21
C GLY A 147 3.24 -16.49 -13.76
N PRO A 148 3.86 -15.30 -13.73
CA PRO A 148 5.15 -15.07 -14.37
C PRO A 148 6.27 -15.83 -13.67
N ARG A 149 7.37 -16.04 -14.39
CA ARG A 149 8.67 -16.33 -13.77
C ARG A 149 9.14 -15.07 -13.05
N THR A 150 9.50 -15.21 -11.78
CA THR A 150 9.98 -14.11 -10.94
C THR A 150 11.46 -14.29 -10.60
N GLY A 151 12.11 -13.18 -10.28
CA GLY A 151 13.51 -13.17 -9.90
C GLY A 151 13.72 -13.76 -8.51
N PRO A 152 14.99 -13.99 -8.11
CA PRO A 152 15.29 -14.34 -6.74
C PRO A 152 14.83 -13.24 -5.79
N GLN A 153 14.43 -13.62 -4.58
CA GLN A 153 14.21 -12.68 -3.49
C GLN A 153 15.52 -11.98 -3.17
N ARG A 154 15.52 -10.65 -3.10
CA ARG A 154 16.72 -9.85 -2.82
C ARG A 154 16.48 -8.83 -1.73
N PRO A 155 16.17 -9.25 -0.49
CA PRO A 155 16.39 -8.32 0.60
C PRO A 155 17.90 -8.09 0.78
N LYS A 156 18.26 -6.84 1.12
CA LYS A 156 19.59 -6.48 1.60
C LYS A 156 19.61 -6.72 3.11
N THR A 157 20.43 -7.65 3.56
CA THR A 157 20.59 -7.93 4.99
C THR A 157 21.02 -6.67 5.76
N GLY A 158 20.46 -6.47 6.95
CA GLY A 158 20.91 -5.42 7.89
C GLY A 158 20.35 -4.01 7.69
N ILE A 159 19.31 -3.81 6.87
CA ILE A 159 18.68 -2.50 6.65
C ILE A 159 17.27 -2.48 7.28
N LEU A 160 16.94 -1.44 8.07
CA LEU A 160 15.57 -1.20 8.51
C LEU A 160 14.73 -0.72 7.33
N TYR A 161 13.75 -1.52 6.92
CA TYR A 161 12.88 -1.18 5.81
C TYR A 161 11.73 -0.28 6.27
N SER A 162 11.66 0.94 5.74
CA SER A 162 10.40 1.68 5.74
C SER A 162 9.61 1.26 4.50
N LEU A 163 8.70 0.30 4.69
CA LEU A 163 7.81 -0.18 3.62
C LEU A 163 6.57 0.69 3.47
N SER A 164 6.23 1.45 4.53
CA SER A 164 5.11 2.37 4.57
C SER A 164 5.55 3.72 4.00
N VAL A 165 5.01 4.04 2.83
CA VAL A 165 5.20 5.35 2.19
C VAL A 165 3.88 6.11 2.19
N GLU A 166 3.98 7.43 2.38
CA GLU A 166 2.88 8.36 2.19
C GLU A 166 3.13 9.12 0.88
N ARG A 167 2.14 9.08 -0.02
CA ARG A 167 2.12 10.04 -1.13
C ARG A 167 1.48 11.34 -0.65
N PRO A 168 2.19 12.48 -0.72
CA PRO A 168 1.62 13.76 -0.34
C PRO A 168 0.36 14.09 -1.17
N PRO A 169 -0.67 14.75 -0.58
CA PRO A 169 -1.89 15.13 -1.32
C PRO A 169 -1.61 15.97 -2.57
N GLU A 170 -0.59 16.83 -2.51
CA GLU A 170 -0.13 17.66 -3.64
C GLU A 170 0.29 16.81 -4.85
N GLU A 171 0.93 15.66 -4.60
CA GLU A 171 1.31 14.72 -5.67
C GLU A 171 0.13 13.86 -6.12
N ARG A 172 -0.89 13.66 -5.28
CA ARG A 172 -2.08 12.85 -5.59
C ARG A 172 -2.95 13.53 -6.66
N HIS A 173 -3.19 14.84 -6.55
CA HIS A 173 -4.08 15.56 -7.46
C HIS A 173 -3.49 15.83 -8.84
N LYS A 174 -2.16 15.86 -8.98
CA LYS A 174 -1.49 16.12 -10.27
C LYS A 174 -1.76 15.05 -11.33
N TRP A 175 -2.12 13.84 -10.92
CA TRP A 175 -2.12 12.68 -11.80
C TRP A 175 -3.38 11.81 -11.73
N LEU A 176 -4.36 12.12 -10.88
CA LEU A 176 -5.68 11.49 -10.97
C LEU A 176 -6.47 12.16 -12.10
N PRO A 177 -7.27 11.41 -12.88
CA PRO A 177 -8.23 12.04 -13.80
C PRO A 177 -9.09 13.01 -13.00
N SER A 178 -9.23 14.25 -13.48
CA SER A 178 -10.04 15.28 -12.84
C SER A 178 -11.50 14.84 -12.73
N ALA A 179 -11.84 14.13 -11.66
CA ALA A 179 -13.18 14.03 -11.15
C ALA A 179 -13.21 14.85 -9.85
N MET A 180 -13.89 15.99 -9.92
CA MET A 180 -14.18 16.95 -8.85
C MET A 180 -13.07 17.94 -8.48
N SER A 181 -12.87 18.92 -9.35
CA SER A 181 -12.52 20.26 -8.89
C SER A 181 -13.79 20.90 -8.33
N THR A 182 -14.04 20.70 -7.03
CA THR A 182 -14.86 21.63 -6.27
C THR A 182 -13.90 22.40 -5.38
N THR A 183 -13.80 23.70 -5.64
CA THR A 183 -13.07 24.67 -4.83
C THR A 183 -13.53 24.56 -3.38
N VAL A 184 -12.72 23.97 -2.51
CA VAL A 184 -12.87 24.08 -1.06
C VAL A 184 -11.79 25.02 -0.57
N GLY A 185 -12.23 26.16 -0.02
CA GLY A 185 -11.40 27.14 0.62
C GLY A 185 -10.59 26.54 1.78
N LYS A 186 -9.48 27.21 2.06
CA LYS A 186 -8.55 26.96 3.17
C LYS A 186 -9.31 26.55 4.47
N PRO A 187 -9.06 25.37 5.07
CA PRO A 187 -9.74 25.01 6.30
C PRO A 187 -9.11 25.76 7.48
N GLU A 188 -9.92 26.59 8.12
CA GLU A 188 -9.70 27.15 9.45
C GLU A 188 -9.77 26.01 10.49
N ARG A 189 -8.88 26.05 11.48
CA ARG A 189 -8.72 24.98 12.48
C ARG A 189 -9.85 25.05 13.52
N GLU A 190 -10.95 24.34 13.28
CA GLU A 190 -11.96 24.09 14.31
C GLU A 190 -11.71 22.75 15.01
N SER A 191 -11.63 22.78 16.33
CA SER A 191 -11.57 21.59 17.18
C SER A 191 -12.88 20.82 17.13
N LEU A 192 -12.81 19.48 17.11
CA LEU A 192 -13.97 18.57 17.12
C LEU A 192 -15.06 19.01 18.09
N THR A 193 -16.31 18.95 17.66
CA THR A 193 -17.49 19.23 18.48
C THR A 193 -17.77 18.09 19.47
N PRO A 194 -18.53 18.33 20.56
CA PRO A 194 -18.90 17.28 21.51
C PRO A 194 -19.70 16.13 20.89
N LEU A 195 -20.47 16.42 19.83
CA LEU A 195 -21.27 15.43 19.11
C LEU A 195 -20.37 14.48 18.31
N GLU A 196 -19.38 15.02 17.61
CA GLU A 196 -18.39 14.24 16.85
C GLU A 196 -17.55 13.36 17.78
N ARG A 197 -17.16 13.86 18.96
CA ARG A 197 -16.47 13.04 19.97
C ARG A 197 -17.31 11.87 20.46
N LYS A 198 -18.62 12.06 20.65
CA LYS A 198 -19.51 10.98 21.09
C LYS A 198 -19.71 9.94 19.98
N TRP A 199 -19.82 10.38 18.73
CA TRP A 199 -19.89 9.50 17.56
C TRP A 199 -18.60 8.68 17.40
N LEU A 200 -17.43 9.32 17.49
CA LEU A 200 -16.12 8.65 17.43
C LEU A 200 -15.95 7.61 18.53
N LYS A 201 -16.39 7.92 19.76
CA LYS A 201 -16.30 6.99 20.88
C LYS A 201 -17.23 5.78 20.72
N SER A 202 -18.41 5.97 20.13
CA SER A 202 -19.39 4.90 19.91
C SER A 202 -19.03 3.99 18.73
N GLY A 203 -18.45 4.55 17.65
CA GLY A 203 -18.14 3.78 16.43
C GLY A 203 -16.74 3.18 16.40
N TYR A 204 -15.77 3.87 17.00
CA TYR A 204 -14.35 3.52 16.87
C TYR A 204 -13.64 3.37 18.22
N GLY A 205 -14.33 3.51 19.34
CA GLY A 205 -13.72 3.41 20.68
C GLY A 205 -12.82 4.62 21.04
N GLY A 206 -12.69 5.60 20.15
CA GLY A 206 -11.94 6.84 20.38
C GLY A 206 -11.25 7.36 19.13
N GLU A 207 -10.80 8.62 19.22
CA GLU A 207 -10.12 9.34 18.13
C GLU A 207 -8.83 8.65 17.69
N PHE A 208 -8.03 8.14 18.63
CA PHE A 208 -6.78 7.45 18.31
C PHE A 208 -7.00 6.19 17.46
N HIS A 209 -8.06 5.41 17.76
CA HIS A 209 -8.37 4.19 17.03
C HIS A 209 -8.98 4.52 15.66
N PHE A 210 -9.84 5.54 15.58
CA PHE A 210 -10.31 6.09 14.31
C PHE A 210 -9.13 6.52 13.42
N LEU A 211 -8.22 7.34 13.94
CA LEU A 211 -7.07 7.82 13.19
C LEU A 211 -6.16 6.65 12.76
N ASN A 212 -5.92 5.67 13.62
CA ASN A 212 -5.11 4.50 13.29
C ASN A 212 -5.76 3.59 12.22
N VAL A 213 -7.08 3.35 12.30
CA VAL A 213 -7.84 2.61 11.29
C VAL A 213 -7.83 3.32 9.93
N HIS A 214 -7.82 4.65 9.94
CA HIS A 214 -7.80 5.48 8.73
C HIS A 214 -6.40 5.97 8.32
N GLY A 215 -5.33 5.48 8.94
CA GLY A 215 -3.95 5.84 8.60
C GLY A 215 -3.60 7.32 8.82
N LEU A 216 -4.34 8.01 9.68
CA LEU A 216 -4.09 9.38 10.12
C LEU A 216 -3.29 9.36 11.43
N SER A 217 -2.42 10.35 11.68
CA SER A 217 -1.70 10.47 12.96
C SER A 217 -1.90 11.85 13.59
N ILE A 218 -2.05 11.87 14.92
CA ILE A 218 -2.19 13.10 15.73
C ILE A 218 -0.98 14.04 15.59
N ILE A 219 0.16 13.53 15.09
CA ILE A 219 1.43 14.28 15.01
C ILE A 219 1.37 15.40 13.95
N LYS A 220 0.36 15.45 13.07
CA LYS A 220 0.11 16.62 12.20
C LYS A 220 -0.63 17.78 12.87
N MET A 221 -1.13 17.68 14.11
CA MET A 221 -1.74 18.84 14.81
C MET A 221 -0.79 19.60 15.75
N MET A 222 0.33 19.02 16.20
CA MET A 222 1.25 19.72 17.12
C MET A 222 2.44 20.43 16.46
N ILE A 223 2.93 19.96 15.31
CA ILE A 223 4.13 20.55 14.70
C ILE A 223 3.83 21.91 14.04
N ALA A 224 2.59 22.15 13.64
CA ALA A 224 2.16 23.44 13.10
C ALA A 224 1.66 24.43 14.19
N SER A 225 2.00 24.19 15.47
CA SER A 225 1.83 25.16 16.57
C SER A 225 3.18 25.68 17.10
N LYS A 226 4.27 24.91 16.95
CA LYS A 226 5.62 25.38 17.37
C LYS A 226 6.37 26.21 16.32
N ALA A 227 5.99 26.12 15.04
CA ALA A 227 6.59 26.94 13.98
C ALA A 227 6.00 28.36 13.87
N ALA A 228 4.88 28.65 14.54
CA ALA A 228 4.23 29.97 14.52
C ALA A 228 4.65 30.90 15.68
N VAL A 229 5.47 30.44 16.63
CA VAL A 229 5.91 31.23 17.80
C VAL A 229 7.38 31.65 17.70
N LEU A 230 8.12 31.23 16.67
CA LEU A 230 9.55 31.55 16.48
C LEU A 230 9.82 32.52 15.31
N CYS A 231 8.80 33.25 14.84
CA CYS A 231 8.95 34.35 13.86
C CYS A 231 8.40 35.70 14.36
N GLU A 232 8.13 35.84 15.66
CA GLU A 232 7.79 37.12 16.29
C GLU A 232 8.58 37.42 17.57
N GLN A 233 9.86 36.99 17.64
CA GLN A 233 10.86 37.60 18.53
C GLN A 233 12.22 37.68 17.82
#